data_AF-A0A2V8CJM2-F1
#
_entry.id   AF-A0A2V8CJM2-F1
#
_cell.length_a   1.000
_cell.length_b   1.000
_cell.length_c   1.000
_cell.angle_alpha   90.00
_cell.angle_beta   90.00
_cell.angle_gamma   90.00
#
_symmetry.space_group_name_H-M   'P 1'
#
loop_
_entity.id
_entity.type
_entity.pdbx_description
1 polymer ?
#
loop_
_entity_poly.entity_id
_entity_poly.type
_entity_poly.pdbx_seq_one_letter_code
_entity_poly.pdbx_strand_id
1 'polypeptide(L)'
;MKRVPVALVPVVILLAWAVPRFLPSVFGQAPSGQAPHIGEGGIPQFEKDPAWPRVPAKWKMGFGTAVTADDQDHIWILSRPHTLVNPRSTAPDLKSTAAPPVMEFDNAGNFVQGWGGESGPGYQWPSNEHGITVDSKGFVWVVGNADGRSNNPANLPNDNQVLKFTKTGKFVMAIGKSGQTGSNKTEVLKGATGLYYYAKTNELFVSDGYGNSRVMVYDGDTGKFKRMWGAYGNKPLDAEDRPTRSAPVVIPWVAVSEVLQQFASPVHDVKVSDDGPRRQGVGRR
;
A
#
# COMPACT_ATOMS: atom_id res chain seq x y z
N MET A 1 -1.04 -20.94 94.54
CA MET A 1 -1.54 -19.55 94.62
C MET A 1 -1.47 -18.98 93.20
N LYS A 2 -2.49 -19.09 92.33
CA LYS A 2 -3.71 -18.28 92.24
C LYS A 2 -3.48 -16.78 92.52
N ARG A 3 -3.49 -15.96 91.47
CA ARG A 3 -4.47 -14.87 91.24
C ARG A 3 -4.33 -14.27 89.83
N VAL A 4 -5.45 -14.31 89.11
CA VAL A 4 -5.80 -13.50 87.93
C VAL A 4 -6.52 -12.23 88.45
N PRO A 5 -6.37 -11.09 87.76
CA PRO A 5 -7.54 -10.26 87.41
C PRO A 5 -7.47 -9.85 85.93
N VAL A 6 -8.45 -10.16 85.07
CA VAL A 6 -9.73 -9.48 84.81
C VAL A 6 -9.60 -8.01 84.37
N ALA A 7 -9.67 -7.87 83.03
CA ALA A 7 -10.42 -6.93 82.20
C ALA A 7 -10.57 -5.44 82.56
N LEU A 8 -10.31 -4.59 81.56
CA LEU A 8 -11.30 -3.64 81.03
C LEU A 8 -10.88 -3.17 79.62
N VAL A 9 -11.78 -3.39 78.67
CA VAL A 9 -11.74 -2.89 77.29
C VAL A 9 -12.30 -1.46 77.30
N PRO A 10 -11.62 -0.48 76.70
CA PRO A 10 -12.29 0.67 76.13
C PRO A 10 -12.51 0.43 74.64
N VAL A 11 -13.79 0.34 74.30
CA VAL A 11 -14.31 0.58 72.95
C VAL A 11 -13.85 1.98 72.53
N VAL A 12 -13.02 2.08 71.49
CA VAL A 12 -12.82 3.35 70.79
C VAL A 12 -13.51 3.25 69.43
N ILE A 13 -14.54 4.08 69.35
CA ILE A 13 -15.47 4.30 68.27
C ILE A 13 -14.72 4.62 66.97
N LEU A 14 -15.12 3.93 65.90
CA LEU A 14 -14.86 4.28 64.51
C LEU A 14 -15.29 5.74 64.25
N LEU A 15 -14.31 6.62 64.04
CA LEU A 15 -14.51 7.84 63.27
C LEU A 15 -13.72 7.66 61.98
N ALA A 16 -14.38 7.03 61.00
CA ALA A 16 -13.96 7.09 59.62
C ALA A 16 -14.00 8.57 59.20
N TRP A 17 -12.85 9.23 59.26
CA TRP A 17 -12.68 10.50 58.58
C TRP A 17 -12.82 10.21 57.09
N ALA A 18 -13.96 10.59 56.54
CA ALA A 18 -14.15 10.76 55.12
C ALA A 18 -13.15 11.82 54.67
N VAL A 19 -11.95 11.38 54.27
CA VAL A 19 -11.06 12.22 53.46
C VAL A 19 -11.83 12.47 52.17
N PRO A 20 -12.22 13.72 51.86
CA PRO A 20 -12.78 13.99 50.55
C PRO A 20 -11.65 13.69 49.56
N ARG A 21 -11.77 12.57 48.83
CA ARG A 21 -10.98 12.35 47.63
C ARG A 21 -11.43 13.41 46.64
N PHE A 22 -10.80 14.58 46.71
CA PHE A 22 -10.70 15.47 45.56
C PHE A 22 -9.87 14.72 44.52
N LEU A 23 -10.55 13.89 43.73
CA LEU A 23 -10.06 13.55 42.41
C LEU A 23 -9.96 14.89 41.69
N PRO A 24 -8.78 15.35 41.24
CA PRO A 24 -8.77 16.41 40.27
C PRO A 24 -9.64 15.93 39.11
N SER A 25 -10.63 16.74 38.74
CA SER A 25 -11.33 16.56 37.47
C SER A 25 -10.24 16.55 36.41
N VAL A 26 -9.87 15.37 35.94
CA VAL A 26 -9.15 15.22 34.69
C VAL A 26 -10.16 15.68 33.66
N PHE A 27 -10.18 16.99 33.39
CA PHE A 27 -10.68 17.49 32.14
C PHE A 27 -9.97 16.66 31.08
N GLY A 28 -10.73 15.79 30.43
CA GLY A 28 -10.22 15.04 29.30
C GLY A 28 -9.58 16.05 28.37
N GLN A 29 -8.27 15.92 28.17
CA GLN A 29 -7.69 16.46 26.96
C GLN A 29 -8.47 15.78 25.85
N ALA A 30 -9.43 16.51 25.28
CA ALA A 30 -9.99 16.16 23.99
C ALA A 30 -8.80 15.84 23.09
N PRO A 31 -8.81 14.71 22.37
CA PRO A 31 -7.75 14.43 21.44
C PRO A 31 -7.62 15.66 20.54
N SER A 32 -6.45 16.29 20.53
CA SER A 32 -6.15 17.34 19.57
C SER A 32 -6.34 16.71 18.19
N GLY A 33 -7.48 16.98 17.55
CA GLY A 33 -7.82 16.52 16.21
C GLY A 33 -7.02 17.24 15.12
N GLN A 34 -5.80 17.67 15.44
CA GLN A 34 -4.91 18.32 14.50
C GLN A 34 -4.13 17.24 13.77
N ALA A 35 -4.74 16.74 12.69
CA ALA A 35 -3.97 16.33 11.53
C ALA A 35 -3.03 17.50 11.15
N PRO A 36 -1.80 17.25 10.65
CA PRO A 36 -0.90 18.32 10.26
C PRO A 36 -1.59 19.22 9.22
N HIS A 37 -1.93 20.43 9.65
CA HIS A 37 -2.52 21.47 8.83
C HIS A 37 -1.42 22.04 7.95
N ILE A 38 -1.48 21.80 6.63
CA ILE A 38 -0.78 22.65 5.68
C ILE A 38 -1.68 23.87 5.45
N GLY A 39 -1.38 24.97 6.14
CA GLY A 39 -2.06 26.27 6.00
C GLY A 39 -3.02 26.64 7.14
N GLU A 40 -2.99 27.91 7.55
CA GLU A 40 -3.95 28.49 8.50
C GLU A 40 -5.39 28.42 7.93
N GLY A 41 -6.26 27.60 8.54
CA GLY A 41 -7.69 27.93 8.62
C GLY A 41 -8.63 27.53 7.48
N GLY A 42 -8.39 26.45 6.72
CA GLY A 42 -9.39 25.97 5.73
C GLY A 42 -9.24 24.51 5.31
N ILE A 43 -10.32 23.95 4.76
CA ILE A 43 -10.28 22.66 4.03
C ILE A 43 -9.45 22.90 2.76
N PRO A 44 -8.44 22.06 2.45
CA PRO A 44 -7.67 22.19 1.22
C PRO A 44 -8.58 22.31 -0.01
N GLN A 45 -8.36 23.35 -0.82
CA GLN A 45 -9.03 23.52 -2.10
C GLN A 45 -8.15 22.95 -3.19
N PHE A 46 -8.77 22.26 -4.16
CA PHE A 46 -8.06 21.67 -5.29
C PHE A 46 -8.65 22.22 -6.58
N GLU A 47 -7.77 22.63 -7.48
CA GLU A 47 -8.12 23.01 -8.84
C GLU A 47 -7.34 22.16 -9.84
N LYS A 48 -7.94 21.93 -11.01
CA LYS A 48 -7.29 21.21 -12.09
C LYS A 48 -6.39 22.18 -12.86
N ASP A 49 -5.10 21.84 -12.98
CA ASP A 49 -4.22 22.46 -13.96
C ASP A 49 -4.28 21.67 -15.29
N PRO A 50 -4.83 22.25 -16.38
CA PRO A 50 -4.88 21.58 -17.68
C PRO A 50 -3.51 21.56 -18.41
N ALA A 51 -2.54 22.36 -17.98
CA ALA A 51 -1.20 22.42 -18.58
C ALA A 51 -0.22 21.40 -17.95
N TRP A 52 -0.67 20.63 -16.95
CA TRP A 52 0.12 19.66 -16.22
C TRP A 52 -0.44 18.23 -16.40
N PRO A 53 0.38 17.21 -16.73
CA PRO A 53 1.81 17.27 -17.08
C PRO A 53 2.05 17.62 -18.56
N ARG A 54 3.22 18.19 -18.87
CA ARG A 54 3.63 18.57 -20.24
C ARG A 54 4.32 17.41 -20.94
N VAL A 55 3.53 16.48 -21.46
CA VAL A 55 4.04 15.39 -22.32
C VAL A 55 4.58 15.98 -23.63
N PRO A 56 5.80 15.62 -24.08
CA PRO A 56 6.34 16.09 -25.35
C PRO A 56 5.40 15.77 -26.52
N ALA A 57 5.16 16.75 -27.41
CA ALA A 57 4.14 16.68 -28.46
C ALA A 57 4.23 15.48 -29.42
N LYS A 58 5.42 14.86 -29.52
CA LYS A 58 5.65 13.63 -30.31
C LYS A 58 5.00 12.38 -29.71
N TRP A 59 4.58 12.44 -28.44
CA TRP A 59 4.07 11.31 -27.70
C TRP A 59 2.66 11.53 -27.19
N LYS A 60 1.93 10.42 -27.08
CA LYS A 60 0.68 10.34 -26.33
C LYS A 60 0.84 9.31 -25.22
N MET A 61 0.46 9.70 -24.01
CA MET A 61 0.47 8.78 -22.87
C MET A 61 -0.67 7.78 -23.00
N GLY A 62 -0.40 6.51 -22.68
CA GLY A 62 -1.45 5.51 -22.50
C GLY A 62 -2.23 5.73 -21.19
N PHE A 63 -3.01 4.74 -20.79
CA PHE A 63 -3.69 4.73 -19.50
C PHE A 63 -2.67 4.86 -18.35
N GLY A 64 -2.75 5.93 -17.57
CA GLY A 64 -1.92 6.12 -16.37
C GLY A 64 -2.38 5.20 -15.25
N THR A 65 -1.47 4.39 -14.71
CA THR A 65 -1.78 3.33 -13.75
C THR A 65 -1.42 3.71 -12.33
N ALA A 66 -0.32 4.44 -12.16
CA ALA A 66 0.16 4.88 -10.86
C ALA A 66 0.99 6.15 -10.99
N VAL A 67 1.05 6.88 -9.89
CA VAL A 67 1.84 8.09 -9.72
C VAL A 67 2.57 8.05 -8.39
N THR A 68 3.79 8.56 -8.35
CA THR A 68 4.59 8.71 -7.13
C THR A 68 5.44 9.97 -7.22
N ALA A 69 5.90 10.47 -6.08
CA ALA A 69 6.84 11.58 -6.00
C ALA A 69 8.17 11.06 -5.45
N ASP A 70 9.29 11.60 -5.94
CA ASP A 70 10.60 11.37 -5.35
C ASP A 70 10.99 12.46 -4.34
N ASP A 71 12.21 12.39 -3.82
CA ASP A 71 12.75 13.31 -2.81
C ASP A 71 13.08 14.71 -3.37
N GLN A 72 12.97 14.91 -4.68
CA GLN A 72 13.15 16.20 -5.36
C GLN A 72 11.81 16.84 -5.75
N ASP A 73 10.69 16.31 -5.24
CA ASP A 73 9.33 16.65 -5.66
C ASP A 73 9.07 16.44 -7.16
N HIS A 74 9.87 15.58 -7.82
CA HIS A 74 9.57 15.16 -9.18
C HIS A 74 8.48 14.12 -9.16
N ILE A 75 7.56 14.24 -10.12
CA ILE A 75 6.43 13.33 -10.26
C ILE A 75 6.72 12.28 -11.31
N TRP A 76 6.59 11.03 -10.90
CA TRP A 76 6.79 9.85 -11.72
C TRP A 76 5.44 9.22 -12.05
N ILE A 77 5.18 9.05 -13.34
CA ILE A 77 3.95 8.44 -13.84
C ILE A 77 4.32 7.12 -14.51
N LEU A 78 3.61 6.06 -14.12
CA LEU A 78 3.60 4.79 -14.83
C LEU A 78 2.33 4.72 -15.68
N SER A 79 2.47 4.35 -16.95
CA SER A 79 1.37 4.20 -17.89
C SER A 79 1.46 2.90 -18.67
N ARG A 80 0.37 2.55 -19.37
CA ARG A 80 0.26 1.38 -20.26
C ARG A 80 0.25 1.81 -21.73
N PRO A 81 1.39 1.90 -22.41
CA PRO A 81 1.47 2.26 -23.83
C PRO A 81 0.50 1.46 -24.72
N HIS A 82 0.35 0.17 -24.46
CA HIS A 82 -0.49 -0.73 -25.26
C HIS A 82 -1.99 -0.37 -25.28
N THR A 83 -2.46 0.43 -24.31
CA THR A 83 -3.87 0.86 -24.23
C THR A 83 -4.24 1.94 -25.23
N LEU A 84 -3.26 2.53 -25.95
CA LEU A 84 -3.58 3.34 -27.13
C LEU A 84 -4.17 2.46 -28.24
N VAL A 85 -3.55 1.31 -28.49
CA VAL A 85 -3.99 0.37 -29.54
C VAL A 85 -5.15 -0.49 -29.05
N ASN A 86 -5.14 -0.89 -27.78
CA ASN A 86 -6.15 -1.77 -27.17
C ASN A 86 -6.81 -1.12 -25.94
N PRO A 87 -7.53 0.00 -26.10
CA PRO A 87 -8.20 0.67 -24.99
C PRO A 87 -9.37 -0.16 -24.45
N ARG A 88 -9.70 0.07 -23.18
CA ARG A 88 -10.83 -0.62 -22.52
C ARG A 88 -12.20 -0.01 -22.86
N SER A 89 -12.27 1.30 -23.08
CA SER A 89 -13.56 2.03 -23.12
C SER A 89 -13.60 3.17 -24.12
N THR A 90 -12.61 3.28 -25.00
CA THR A 90 -12.50 4.32 -26.03
C THR A 90 -12.14 3.71 -27.37
N ALA A 91 -12.20 4.49 -28.45
CA ALA A 91 -11.68 4.05 -29.75
C ALA A 91 -10.14 3.91 -29.71
N PRO A 92 -9.55 2.92 -30.41
CA PRO A 92 -8.10 2.82 -30.57
C PRO A 92 -7.48 4.07 -31.21
N ASP A 93 -6.30 4.44 -30.74
CA ASP A 93 -5.42 5.41 -31.38
C ASP A 93 -4.24 4.69 -32.02
N LEU A 94 -4.33 4.52 -33.34
CA LEU A 94 -3.31 3.85 -34.16
C LEU A 94 -2.33 4.84 -34.82
N LYS A 95 -2.50 6.15 -34.60
CA LYS A 95 -1.71 7.19 -35.25
C LYS A 95 -0.65 7.77 -34.32
N SER A 96 -0.98 7.90 -33.05
CA SER A 96 -0.07 8.48 -32.06
C SER A 96 1.07 7.52 -31.72
N THR A 97 2.27 8.06 -31.54
CA THR A 97 3.37 7.32 -30.93
C THR A 97 3.17 7.28 -29.42
N ALA A 98 3.20 6.08 -28.84
CA ALA A 98 3.08 5.94 -27.39
C ALA A 98 4.29 6.55 -26.67
N ALA A 99 4.05 7.22 -25.55
CA ALA A 99 5.10 7.62 -24.63
C ALA A 99 5.77 6.38 -23.98
N PRO A 100 7.02 6.50 -23.49
CA PRO A 100 7.58 5.50 -22.59
C PRO A 100 6.66 5.25 -21.38
N PRO A 101 6.56 4.02 -20.86
CA PRO A 101 5.65 3.70 -19.77
C PRO A 101 6.03 4.42 -18.48
N VAL A 102 7.32 4.60 -18.19
CA VAL A 102 7.79 5.39 -17.05
C VAL A 102 8.17 6.78 -17.56
N MET A 103 7.55 7.81 -16.98
CA MET A 103 7.86 9.21 -17.26
C MET A 103 8.08 9.98 -15.96
N GLU A 104 9.12 10.83 -15.93
CA GLU A 104 9.43 11.74 -14.84
C GLU A 104 9.16 13.18 -15.29
N PHE A 105 8.53 13.95 -14.40
CA PHE A 105 8.24 15.37 -14.57
C PHE A 105 8.73 16.14 -13.35
N ASP A 106 9.20 17.36 -13.54
CA ASP A 106 9.43 18.26 -12.40
C ASP A 106 8.09 18.74 -11.80
N ASN A 107 8.15 19.45 -10.67
CA ASN A 107 6.97 19.97 -9.99
C ASN A 107 6.15 20.96 -10.87
N ALA A 108 6.79 21.64 -11.83
CA ALA A 108 6.12 22.52 -12.80
C ALA A 108 5.50 21.74 -13.98
N GLY A 109 5.66 20.42 -14.01
CA GLY A 109 5.11 19.52 -15.03
C GLY A 109 5.96 19.44 -16.29
N ASN A 110 7.18 19.97 -16.28
CA ASN A 110 8.08 19.82 -17.42
C ASN A 110 8.61 18.39 -17.46
N PHE A 111 8.63 17.82 -18.66
CA PHE A 111 9.20 16.49 -18.89
C PHE A 111 10.71 16.47 -18.59
N VAL A 112 11.15 15.53 -17.76
CA VAL A 112 12.56 15.32 -17.41
C VAL A 112 13.14 14.16 -18.21
N GLN A 113 12.51 12.98 -18.12
CA GLN A 113 12.96 11.77 -18.80
C GLN A 113 11.85 10.72 -18.90
N GLY A 114 12.08 9.69 -19.72
CA GLY A 114 11.19 8.53 -19.78
C GLY A 114 11.89 7.31 -20.37
N TRP A 115 11.51 6.13 -19.89
CA TRP A 115 12.13 4.84 -20.22
C TRP A 115 11.18 3.67 -19.95
N GLY A 116 11.65 2.45 -20.21
CA GLY A 116 10.91 1.20 -19.95
C GLY A 116 10.10 0.72 -21.14
N GLY A 117 9.35 -0.36 -20.94
CA GLY A 117 8.51 -1.00 -21.96
C GLY A 117 9.14 -2.24 -22.60
N GLU A 118 10.45 -2.43 -22.42
CA GLU A 118 11.19 -3.55 -22.99
C GLU A 118 11.73 -4.46 -21.90
N SER A 119 11.58 -5.77 -22.12
CA SER A 119 12.27 -6.80 -21.33
C SER A 119 13.78 -6.77 -21.62
N GLY A 120 14.59 -7.19 -20.66
CA GLY A 120 16.04 -7.19 -20.80
C GLY A 120 16.70 -8.37 -20.08
N PRO A 121 18.04 -8.46 -20.10
CA PRO A 121 18.76 -9.54 -19.44
C PRO A 121 18.42 -9.58 -17.94
N GLY A 122 17.84 -10.69 -17.49
CA GLY A 122 17.51 -10.93 -16.08
C GLY A 122 16.15 -10.41 -15.62
N TYR A 123 15.33 -9.82 -16.48
CA TYR A 123 13.96 -9.41 -16.13
C TYR A 123 12.98 -9.42 -17.30
N GLN A 124 11.71 -9.56 -16.95
CA GLN A 124 10.59 -9.42 -17.87
C GLN A 124 9.88 -8.12 -17.54
N TRP A 125 9.76 -7.20 -18.51
CA TRP A 125 8.89 -6.03 -18.32
C TRP A 125 7.45 -6.50 -18.11
N PRO A 126 6.61 -5.81 -17.30
CA PRO A 126 5.22 -6.20 -17.15
C PRO A 126 4.44 -6.27 -18.47
N SER A 127 3.51 -7.22 -18.64
CA SER A 127 2.52 -7.08 -19.74
C SER A 127 1.50 -6.01 -19.45
N ASN A 128 1.24 -5.77 -18.16
CA ASN A 128 0.24 -4.82 -17.72
C ASN A 128 0.75 -4.05 -16.51
N GLU A 129 1.43 -2.94 -16.79
CA GLU A 129 1.99 -2.03 -15.79
C GLU A 129 0.96 -1.67 -14.73
N HIS A 130 1.34 -1.55 -13.46
CA HIS A 130 0.38 -1.24 -12.40
C HIS A 130 0.95 -0.26 -11.39
N GLY A 131 1.85 -0.69 -10.53
CA GLY A 131 2.39 0.11 -9.42
C GLY A 131 3.80 0.64 -9.71
N ILE A 132 4.07 1.84 -9.22
CA ILE A 132 5.40 2.48 -9.22
C ILE A 132 5.67 3.13 -7.86
N THR A 133 6.91 3.07 -7.38
CA THR A 133 7.40 3.90 -6.26
C THR A 133 8.87 4.24 -6.48
N VAL A 134 9.34 5.37 -5.93
CA VAL A 134 10.77 5.73 -5.90
C VAL A 134 11.26 5.62 -4.46
N ASP A 135 12.39 4.95 -4.26
CA ASP A 135 13.00 4.86 -2.92
C ASP A 135 13.89 6.07 -2.60
N SER A 136 14.25 6.21 -1.33
CA SER A 136 15.08 7.34 -0.85
C SER A 136 16.52 7.33 -1.36
N LYS A 137 16.89 6.36 -2.20
CA LYS A 137 18.20 6.28 -2.88
C LYS A 137 18.05 6.58 -4.39
N GLY A 138 16.85 6.96 -4.83
CA GLY A 138 16.54 7.28 -6.22
C GLY A 138 16.33 6.07 -7.11
N PHE A 139 16.18 4.85 -6.57
CA PHE A 139 15.79 3.70 -7.39
C PHE A 139 14.29 3.67 -7.62
N VAL A 140 13.91 3.28 -8.82
CA VAL A 140 12.53 3.21 -9.27
C VAL A 140 12.09 1.75 -9.26
N TRP A 141 10.98 1.48 -8.58
CA TRP A 141 10.41 0.14 -8.44
C TRP A 141 9.10 0.05 -9.20
N VAL A 142 8.91 -1.04 -9.96
CA VAL A 142 7.75 -1.24 -10.84
C VAL A 142 7.17 -2.65 -10.65
N VAL A 143 5.85 -2.76 -10.71
CA VAL A 143 5.11 -4.03 -10.76
C VAL A 143 4.05 -4.03 -11.86
N GLY A 144 3.72 -5.24 -12.33
CA GLY A 144 2.54 -5.52 -13.14
C GLY A 144 1.48 -6.30 -12.39
N ASN A 145 0.24 -6.30 -12.90
CA ASN A 145 -0.89 -6.92 -12.21
C ASN A 145 -1.42 -8.22 -12.85
N ALA A 146 -0.65 -8.84 -13.76
CA ALA A 146 -0.92 -10.16 -14.33
C ALA A 146 -2.28 -10.25 -15.04
N ASP A 147 -2.39 -9.62 -16.20
CA ASP A 147 -3.61 -9.57 -17.01
C ASP A 147 -3.92 -10.85 -17.81
N GLY A 148 -3.22 -11.94 -17.52
CA GLY A 148 -3.35 -13.22 -18.22
C GLY A 148 -2.76 -13.23 -19.62
N ARG A 149 -2.12 -12.14 -20.06
CA ARG A 149 -1.30 -12.16 -21.28
C ARG A 149 0.06 -12.76 -20.97
N SER A 150 0.84 -13.06 -22.00
CA SER A 150 2.25 -13.38 -21.83
C SER A 150 3.08 -12.49 -22.73
N ASN A 151 4.15 -11.96 -22.16
CA ASN A 151 5.23 -11.27 -22.85
C ASN A 151 6.59 -11.91 -22.52
N ASN A 152 6.59 -13.18 -22.07
CA ASN A 152 7.80 -14.01 -22.01
C ASN A 152 7.78 -15.11 -23.09
N PRO A 153 8.96 -15.50 -23.59
CA PRO A 153 9.07 -16.55 -24.61
C PRO A 153 8.68 -17.95 -24.11
N ALA A 154 8.56 -18.16 -22.80
CA ALA A 154 8.26 -19.45 -22.19
C ALA A 154 6.75 -19.69 -21.95
N ASN A 155 5.88 -18.72 -22.33
CA ASN A 155 4.45 -18.74 -22.07
C ASN A 155 4.08 -19.02 -20.59
N LEU A 156 4.92 -18.57 -19.66
CA LEU A 156 4.68 -18.66 -18.21
C LEU A 156 3.77 -17.51 -17.77
N PRO A 157 3.02 -17.67 -16.65
CA PRO A 157 2.34 -16.55 -16.00
C PRO A 157 3.33 -15.41 -15.75
N ASN A 158 2.97 -14.21 -16.19
CA ASN A 158 3.80 -13.01 -16.11
C ASN A 158 3.40 -12.11 -14.94
N ASP A 159 4.08 -10.97 -14.82
CA ASP A 159 3.81 -9.95 -13.80
C ASP A 159 3.90 -10.47 -12.35
N ASN A 160 4.75 -11.47 -12.15
CA ASN A 160 5.02 -12.11 -10.86
C ASN A 160 6.33 -11.58 -10.25
N GLN A 161 6.76 -10.40 -10.68
CA GLN A 161 8.02 -9.78 -10.28
C GLN A 161 7.80 -8.35 -9.82
N VAL A 162 8.57 -7.96 -8.81
CA VAL A 162 8.88 -6.56 -8.50
C VAL A 162 10.22 -6.25 -9.13
N LEU A 163 10.27 -5.21 -9.95
CA LEU A 163 11.48 -4.82 -10.67
C LEU A 163 12.06 -3.55 -10.06
N LYS A 164 13.39 -3.51 -9.90
CA LYS A 164 14.14 -2.33 -9.44
C LYS A 164 15.04 -1.82 -10.56
N PHE A 165 15.00 -0.52 -10.78
CA PHE A 165 15.83 0.20 -11.75
C PHE A 165 16.52 1.39 -11.10
N THR A 166 17.64 1.81 -11.66
CA THR A 166 18.20 3.14 -11.37
C THR A 166 17.22 4.24 -11.83
N LYS A 167 17.41 5.47 -11.35
CA LYS A 167 16.65 6.65 -11.81
C LYS A 167 16.58 6.72 -13.35
N THR A 168 17.67 6.45 -14.05
CA THR A 168 17.77 6.47 -15.52
C THR A 168 17.35 5.17 -16.22
N GLY A 169 16.66 4.24 -15.55
CA GLY A 169 16.09 3.05 -16.18
C GLY A 169 17.03 1.85 -16.39
N LYS A 170 18.21 1.83 -15.76
CA LYS A 170 19.09 0.64 -15.80
C LYS A 170 18.60 -0.40 -14.79
N PHE A 171 18.42 -1.64 -15.23
CA PHE A 171 18.00 -2.74 -14.37
C PHE A 171 19.00 -3.01 -13.24
N VAL A 172 18.48 -3.26 -12.03
CA VAL A 172 19.26 -3.55 -10.82
C VAL A 172 18.96 -4.93 -10.29
N MET A 173 17.69 -5.24 -10.03
CA MET A 173 17.26 -6.54 -9.52
C MET A 173 15.79 -6.81 -9.82
N ALA A 174 15.41 -8.08 -9.73
CA ALA A 174 14.03 -8.51 -9.70
C ALA A 174 13.79 -9.34 -8.43
N ILE A 175 12.67 -9.08 -7.75
CA ILE A 175 12.16 -9.93 -6.67
C ILE A 175 11.01 -10.74 -7.27
N GLY A 176 11.07 -12.06 -7.17
CA GLY A 176 10.09 -12.95 -7.77
C GLY A 176 10.58 -13.65 -9.04
N LYS A 177 9.95 -14.78 -9.35
CA LYS A 177 10.17 -15.55 -10.57
C LYS A 177 8.82 -15.95 -11.18
N SER A 178 8.66 -15.72 -12.48
CA SER A 178 7.50 -16.19 -13.25
C SER A 178 7.36 -17.71 -13.16
N GLY A 179 6.13 -18.20 -13.01
CA GLY A 179 5.80 -19.64 -13.06
C GLY A 179 5.76 -20.39 -11.71
N GLN A 180 6.14 -19.76 -10.59
CA GLN A 180 5.84 -20.33 -9.26
C GLN A 180 4.53 -19.74 -8.73
N THR A 181 3.77 -20.46 -7.91
CA THR A 181 2.48 -20.01 -7.36
C THR A 181 2.30 -20.42 -5.89
N GLY A 182 1.37 -19.76 -5.19
CA GLY A 182 0.92 -20.10 -3.84
C GLY A 182 1.00 -18.93 -2.85
N SER A 183 -0.08 -18.69 -2.12
CA SER A 183 -0.29 -17.55 -1.21
C SER A 183 0.65 -17.51 -0.01
N ASN A 184 1.34 -18.63 0.26
CA ASN A 184 2.32 -18.75 1.35
C ASN A 184 3.78 -18.79 0.86
N LYS A 185 4.03 -18.72 -0.45
CA LYS A 185 5.40 -18.67 -0.99
C LYS A 185 5.99 -17.28 -0.77
N THR A 186 7.21 -17.21 -0.28
CA THR A 186 7.87 -15.96 0.15
C THR A 186 8.56 -15.20 -0.99
N GLU A 187 8.86 -15.89 -2.08
CA GLU A 187 9.64 -15.38 -3.22
C GLU A 187 8.85 -15.34 -4.53
N VAL A 188 7.52 -15.32 -4.44
CA VAL A 188 6.62 -15.42 -5.59
C VAL A 188 5.52 -14.40 -5.40
N LEU A 189 5.21 -13.61 -6.42
CA LEU A 189 4.04 -12.72 -6.44
C LEU A 189 3.03 -13.26 -7.47
N LYS A 190 1.78 -12.81 -7.40
CA LYS A 190 0.74 -13.15 -8.38
C LYS A 190 -0.18 -11.94 -8.61
N GLY A 191 0.26 -11.05 -9.51
CA GLY A 191 -0.46 -9.81 -9.80
C GLY A 191 -0.36 -8.82 -8.64
N ALA A 192 0.87 -8.36 -8.40
CA ALA A 192 1.13 -7.28 -7.46
C ALA A 192 0.52 -5.96 -7.93
N THR A 193 0.17 -5.09 -6.99
CA THR A 193 -0.65 -3.91 -7.27
C THR A 193 0.04 -2.61 -6.85
N GLY A 194 0.31 -2.47 -5.55
CA GLY A 194 0.82 -1.27 -4.92
C GLY A 194 2.19 -1.50 -4.32
N LEU A 195 3.00 -0.45 -4.33
CA LEU A 195 4.35 -0.42 -3.77
C LEU A 195 4.47 0.78 -2.85
N TYR A 196 5.11 0.56 -1.70
CA TYR A 196 5.47 1.65 -0.80
C TYR A 196 6.82 1.37 -0.15
N TYR A 197 7.79 2.26 -0.41
CA TYR A 197 9.07 2.22 0.24
C TYR A 197 9.04 3.06 1.53
N TYR A 198 9.37 2.44 2.66
CA TYR A 198 9.46 3.09 3.97
C TYR A 198 10.92 3.30 4.36
N ALA A 199 11.40 4.53 4.15
CA ALA A 199 12.81 4.88 4.33
C ALA A 199 13.32 4.64 5.76
N LYS A 200 12.47 4.85 6.79
CA LYS A 200 12.84 4.70 8.21
C LYS A 200 13.36 3.30 8.55
N THR A 201 12.93 2.26 7.84
CA THR A 201 13.35 0.87 8.09
C THR A 201 13.98 0.19 6.88
N ASN A 202 14.19 0.92 5.77
CA ASN A 202 14.66 0.38 4.48
C ASN A 202 13.79 -0.79 3.99
N GLU A 203 12.46 -0.61 4.04
CA GLU A 203 11.49 -1.68 3.72
C GLU A 203 10.64 -1.33 2.51
N LEU A 204 10.53 -2.26 1.57
CA LEU A 204 9.57 -2.21 0.48
C LEU A 204 8.34 -3.04 0.83
N PHE A 205 7.21 -2.37 0.99
CA PHE A 205 5.90 -2.98 1.15
C PHE A 205 5.27 -3.19 -0.23
N VAL A 206 4.69 -4.37 -0.44
CA VAL A 206 4.08 -4.75 -1.71
C VAL A 206 2.71 -5.35 -1.44
N SER A 207 1.65 -4.80 -2.02
CA SER A 207 0.35 -5.46 -2.04
C SER A 207 0.29 -6.46 -3.20
N ASP A 208 0.01 -7.71 -2.88
CA ASP A 208 -0.04 -8.83 -3.83
C ASP A 208 -1.48 -9.35 -3.89
N GLY A 209 -2.23 -8.88 -4.89
CA GLY A 209 -3.68 -8.69 -4.74
C GLY A 209 -4.57 -9.30 -5.82
N TYR A 210 -4.13 -9.36 -7.08
CA TYR A 210 -5.00 -9.91 -8.15
C TYR A 210 -5.08 -11.44 -8.10
N GLY A 211 -3.99 -12.11 -7.79
CA GLY A 211 -3.94 -13.56 -7.61
C GLY A 211 -3.82 -14.01 -6.15
N ASN A 212 -3.26 -13.17 -5.29
CA ASN A 212 -3.11 -13.43 -3.84
C ASN A 212 -3.93 -12.41 -3.02
N SER A 213 -3.98 -12.59 -1.70
CA SER A 213 -4.66 -11.67 -0.77
C SER A 213 -3.76 -11.38 0.44
N ARG A 214 -2.65 -10.66 0.21
CA ARG A 214 -1.64 -10.41 1.26
C ARG A 214 -0.85 -9.12 1.02
N VAL A 215 -0.16 -8.71 2.07
CA VAL A 215 0.92 -7.71 2.00
C VAL A 215 2.24 -8.43 2.26
N MET A 216 3.24 -8.14 1.43
CA MET A 216 4.61 -8.65 1.53
C MET A 216 5.56 -7.51 1.88
N VAL A 217 6.60 -7.80 2.66
CA VAL A 217 7.65 -6.84 2.99
C VAL A 217 9.01 -7.41 2.63
N TYR A 218 9.78 -6.63 1.88
CA TYR A 218 11.14 -6.94 1.46
C TYR A 218 12.13 -5.91 2.00
N ASP A 219 13.38 -6.32 2.16
CA ASP A 219 14.49 -5.40 2.36
C ASP A 219 14.75 -4.58 1.08
N GLY A 220 14.83 -3.26 1.21
CA GLY A 220 14.97 -2.35 0.07
C GLY A 220 16.31 -2.45 -0.66
N ASP A 221 17.37 -2.94 -0.01
CA ASP A 221 18.69 -3.10 -0.63
C ASP A 221 18.87 -4.46 -1.27
N THR A 222 18.49 -5.51 -0.56
CA THR A 222 18.79 -6.87 -0.99
C THR A 222 17.61 -7.58 -1.63
N GLY A 223 16.41 -7.01 -1.55
CA GLY A 223 15.16 -7.66 -1.99
C GLY A 223 14.80 -8.91 -1.19
N LYS A 224 15.44 -9.12 -0.02
CA LYS A 224 15.20 -10.32 0.79
C LYS A 224 13.85 -10.21 1.48
N PHE A 225 13.08 -11.29 1.46
CA PHE A 225 11.82 -11.37 2.17
C PHE A 225 12.01 -11.16 3.68
N LYS A 226 11.16 -10.33 4.28
CA LYS A 226 11.15 -10.06 5.73
C LYS A 226 9.95 -10.68 6.41
N ARG A 227 8.75 -10.37 5.92
CA ARG A 227 7.47 -10.81 6.51
C ARG A 227 6.31 -10.63 5.54
N MET A 228 5.18 -11.27 5.85
CA MET A 228 3.91 -11.07 5.16
C MET A 228 2.73 -11.30 6.11
N TRP A 229 1.57 -10.79 5.75
CA TRP A 229 0.31 -11.05 6.46
C TRP A 229 -0.89 -10.98 5.52
N GLY A 230 -1.95 -11.72 5.88
CA GLY A 230 -3.29 -11.56 5.33
C GLY A 230 -4.13 -10.60 6.18
N ALA A 231 -5.42 -10.50 5.86
CA ALA A 231 -6.32 -9.61 6.60
C ALA A 231 -6.33 -9.95 8.09
N TYR A 232 -6.38 -8.92 8.93
CA TYR A 232 -6.47 -9.06 10.38
C TYR A 232 -5.32 -9.88 11.01
N GLY A 233 -4.19 -10.01 10.32
CA GLY A 233 -3.04 -10.82 10.78
C GLY A 233 -3.17 -12.31 10.49
N ASN A 234 -4.23 -12.74 9.80
CA ASN A 234 -4.43 -14.14 9.44
C ASN A 234 -3.40 -14.61 8.39
N LYS A 235 -3.19 -15.93 8.35
CA LYS A 235 -2.40 -16.59 7.30
C LYS A 235 -3.10 -16.39 5.93
N PRO A 236 -2.38 -15.98 4.86
CA PRO A 236 -2.96 -15.89 3.53
C PRO A 236 -3.39 -17.26 2.99
N LEU A 237 -4.54 -17.28 2.32
CA LEU A 237 -5.10 -18.46 1.65
C LEU A 237 -5.13 -18.28 0.13
N ASP A 238 -4.84 -19.38 -0.57
CA ASP A 238 -5.06 -19.51 -2.01
C ASP A 238 -6.56 -19.35 -2.32
N ALA A 239 -6.88 -18.86 -3.51
CA ALA A 239 -8.24 -18.44 -3.85
C ALA A 239 -9.27 -19.57 -3.70
N GLU A 240 -8.84 -20.78 -4.02
CA GLU A 240 -9.58 -22.03 -3.97
C GLU A 240 -9.86 -22.49 -2.53
N ASP A 241 -9.00 -22.10 -1.59
CA ASP A 241 -9.10 -22.45 -0.17
C ASP A 241 -9.82 -21.36 0.66
N ARG A 242 -10.21 -20.24 0.03
CA ARG A 242 -10.89 -19.15 0.74
C ARG A 242 -12.31 -19.58 1.11
N PRO A 243 -12.76 -19.31 2.35
CA PRO A 243 -14.14 -19.58 2.73
C PRO A 243 -15.08 -18.79 1.83
N THR A 244 -16.22 -19.38 1.49
CA THR A 244 -17.29 -18.66 0.80
C THR A 244 -17.68 -17.46 1.64
N ARG A 245 -17.69 -16.29 1.00
CA ARG A 245 -18.16 -15.06 1.62
C ARG A 245 -19.64 -15.24 1.94
N SER A 246 -20.06 -15.18 3.21
CA SER A 246 -21.50 -15.27 3.45
C SER A 246 -22.19 -14.01 2.97
N ALA A 247 -23.48 -14.19 2.69
CA ALA A 247 -24.36 -13.10 2.34
C ALA A 247 -24.27 -11.99 3.42
N PRO A 248 -24.31 -10.71 3.02
CA PRO A 248 -24.45 -9.64 3.98
C PRO A 248 -25.68 -9.92 4.85
N VAL A 249 -25.52 -10.02 6.16
CA VAL A 249 -26.66 -10.02 7.06
C VAL A 249 -27.21 -8.60 7.04
N VAL A 250 -28.37 -8.41 6.43
CA VAL A 250 -29.08 -7.12 6.44
C VAL A 250 -29.68 -6.96 7.83
N ILE A 251 -28.90 -6.44 8.78
CA ILE A 251 -29.42 -5.96 10.05
C ILE A 251 -29.82 -4.50 9.81
N PRO A 252 -31.07 -4.08 10.09
CA PRO A 252 -31.57 -2.72 9.77
C PRO A 252 -30.73 -1.58 10.36
N TRP A 253 -29.89 -1.88 11.35
CA TRP A 253 -29.11 -0.91 12.12
C TRP A 253 -27.59 -1.15 12.08
N VAL A 254 -27.13 -2.25 11.48
CA VAL A 254 -25.70 -2.54 11.33
C VAL A 254 -25.47 -3.35 10.07
N ALA A 255 -24.91 -2.73 9.03
CA ALA A 255 -24.42 -3.47 7.87
C ALA A 255 -23.08 -4.14 8.21
N VAL A 256 -23.09 -5.08 9.16
CA VAL A 256 -21.92 -5.93 9.44
C VAL A 256 -22.16 -7.27 8.77
N SER A 257 -21.86 -7.28 7.48
CA SER A 257 -21.36 -8.48 6.80
C SER A 257 -20.28 -9.12 7.68
N GLU A 258 -20.27 -10.44 7.74
CA GLU A 258 -19.28 -11.26 8.47
C GLU A 258 -17.88 -10.67 8.56
N VAL A 259 -17.18 -10.99 9.65
CA VAL A 259 -15.76 -10.72 9.82
C VAL A 259 -14.99 -11.48 8.74
N LEU A 260 -14.73 -10.83 7.61
CA LEU A 260 -13.90 -11.35 6.52
C LEU A 260 -12.59 -11.87 7.16
N GLN A 261 -12.25 -13.13 6.95
CA GLN A 261 -11.00 -13.68 7.50
C GLN A 261 -9.81 -13.52 6.55
N GLN A 262 -10.06 -13.03 5.34
CA GLN A 262 -9.08 -12.79 4.27
C GLN A 262 -9.36 -11.42 3.63
N PHE A 263 -8.35 -10.80 3.03
CA PHE A 263 -8.60 -9.57 2.29
C PHE A 263 -9.48 -9.88 1.07
N ALA A 264 -10.41 -8.98 0.78
CA ALA A 264 -11.08 -8.99 -0.51
C ALA A 264 -10.05 -8.79 -1.63
N SER A 265 -10.23 -9.49 -2.74
CA SER A 265 -9.38 -9.31 -3.93
C SER A 265 -9.98 -8.20 -4.82
N PRO A 266 -9.15 -7.28 -5.34
CA PRO A 266 -7.71 -7.21 -5.12
C PRO A 266 -7.34 -6.48 -3.81
N VAL A 267 -6.28 -6.95 -3.14
CA VAL A 267 -5.51 -6.08 -2.24
C VAL A 267 -4.79 -5.08 -3.13
N HIS A 268 -5.29 -3.85 -3.19
CA HIS A 268 -4.92 -2.94 -4.27
C HIS A 268 -3.76 -1.99 -3.93
N ASP A 269 -3.61 -1.59 -2.67
CA ASP A 269 -2.59 -0.62 -2.29
C ASP A 269 -2.10 -0.86 -0.86
N VAL A 270 -0.94 -0.31 -0.53
CA VAL A 270 -0.32 -0.35 0.79
C VAL A 270 0.39 0.97 1.08
N LYS A 271 0.15 1.51 2.27
CA LYS A 271 0.83 2.70 2.81
C LYS A 271 1.09 2.48 4.30
N VAL A 272 2.19 3.03 4.79
CA VAL A 272 2.44 3.12 6.24
C VAL A 272 1.88 4.46 6.72
N SER A 273 1.09 4.42 7.79
CA SER A 273 0.56 5.60 8.47
C SER A 273 1.41 5.94 9.69
N ASP A 274 1.56 7.23 9.99
CA ASP A 274 2.25 7.73 11.19
C ASP A 274 1.26 8.04 12.34
N ASP A 275 0.01 7.56 12.26
CA ASP A 275 -1.09 7.86 13.20
C ASP A 275 -1.06 7.06 14.53
N GLY A 276 0.03 6.32 14.79
CA GLY A 276 0.18 5.45 15.95
C GLY A 276 -0.79 4.26 15.92
N PRO A 277 -0.81 3.38 16.95
CA PRO A 277 -1.69 2.21 16.95
C PRO A 277 -3.14 2.62 17.27
N ARG A 278 -3.79 3.36 16.37
CA ARG A 278 -5.25 3.52 16.36
C ARG A 278 -5.79 2.74 15.18
N ARG A 279 -6.20 1.50 15.48
CA ARG A 279 -7.08 0.62 14.69
C ARG A 279 -7.01 0.86 13.17
N GLN A 280 -6.17 0.05 12.50
CA GLN A 280 -6.05 -0.06 11.04
C GLN A 280 -7.42 0.06 10.34
N GLY A 281 -7.70 1.26 9.82
CA GLY A 281 -8.79 1.52 8.90
C GLY A 281 -8.26 1.38 7.49
N VAL A 282 -8.56 0.27 6.82
CA VAL A 282 -8.39 0.16 5.37
C VAL A 282 -9.44 1.08 4.75
N GLY A 283 -8.99 2.18 4.14
CA GLY A 283 -9.84 3.12 3.43
C GLY A 283 -10.59 2.42 2.30
N ARG A 284 -11.93 2.52 2.31
CA ARG A 284 -12.76 2.24 1.15
C ARG A 284 -12.70 3.45 0.22
N ARG A 285 -12.38 3.22 -1.05
CA ARG A 285 -12.96 4.03 -2.14
C ARG A 285 -14.19 3.29 -2.64
#